data_AF-A0A7N2M6A3-F1
#
_entry.id   AF-A0A7N2M6A3-F1
#
_cell.length_a   1.000
_cell.length_b   1.000
_cell.length_c   1.000
_cell.angle_alpha   90.00
_cell.angle_beta   90.00
_cell.angle_gamma   90.00
#
_symmetry.space_group_name_H-M   'P 1'
#
loop_
_entity.id
_entity.type
_entity.pdbx_description
1 polymer ?
#
loop_
_entity_poly.entity_id
_entity_poly.type
_entity_poly.pdbx_seq_one_letter_code
_entity_poly.pdbx_strand_id
1 'polypeptide(L)'
;MLYLDSIGLDFLSLIDHHPPIISVSLPDLKSTVDLITSTLSLTSVEFRRIINMCPEILTSRVTDIVPIFTFLLREARVNGSDLKRVINRRPRLLVCSVQLRLRPTLYFLQSIGISEVHRHTYLLSCSVEDKLIPRIEYFEKIGFSRRDAVTMFRRFPQLFNYSVKQNFELKFDYFVVEMGRDLKELKEFPQYFSFSLENRIKPRHQCCVEKGVCFPLPVLLKTSEEQFRDRLESEKRQLGSENLGPGAWKFGSTLKIYLNYYDQPCGLPVIQKFKIIEVIDS
;
A
#
# COMPACT_ATOMS: atom_id res chain seq x y z
N MET A 1 -25.68 -26.21 -15.27
CA MET A 1 -26.15 -25.26 -16.28
C MET A 1 -27.29 -24.40 -15.71
N LEU A 2 -28.57 -24.83 -15.75
CA LEU A 2 -29.74 -24.00 -15.36
C LEU A 2 -29.68 -23.33 -13.98
N TYR A 3 -29.07 -23.96 -12.98
CA TYR A 3 -29.01 -23.39 -11.62
C TYR A 3 -28.15 -22.11 -11.56
N LEU A 4 -26.97 -22.11 -12.19
CA LEU A 4 -26.06 -20.95 -12.15
C LEU A 4 -26.68 -19.77 -12.90
N ASP A 5 -27.30 -20.03 -14.05
CA ASP A 5 -28.04 -19.02 -14.82
C ASP A 5 -29.22 -18.46 -14.01
N SER A 6 -29.92 -19.31 -13.23
CA SER A 6 -31.04 -18.88 -12.37
C SER A 6 -30.64 -17.94 -11.23
N ILE A 7 -29.39 -18.01 -10.76
CA ILE A 7 -28.81 -17.07 -9.79
C ILE A 7 -28.06 -15.92 -10.47
N GLY A 8 -28.15 -15.86 -11.80
CA GLY A 8 -27.63 -14.80 -12.66
C GLY A 8 -26.12 -14.87 -12.87
N LEU A 9 -25.50 -16.05 -12.78
CA LEU A 9 -24.14 -16.30 -13.21
C LEU A 9 -24.17 -16.91 -14.60
N ASP A 10 -23.51 -16.29 -15.57
CA ASP A 10 -23.37 -16.86 -16.92
C ASP A 10 -22.43 -18.07 -16.86
N PHE A 11 -23.02 -19.25 -17.01
CA PHE A 11 -22.29 -20.51 -16.91
C PHE A 11 -21.19 -20.66 -17.97
N LEU A 12 -21.43 -20.18 -19.20
CA LEU A 12 -20.46 -20.33 -20.30
C LEU A 12 -19.23 -19.47 -20.02
N SER A 13 -19.44 -18.19 -19.70
CA SER A 13 -18.36 -17.30 -19.29
C SER A 13 -17.58 -17.84 -18.08
N LEU A 14 -18.28 -18.44 -17.12
CA LEU A 14 -17.66 -18.97 -15.90
C LEU A 14 -16.78 -20.20 -16.17
N ILE A 15 -17.16 -21.08 -17.09
CA ILE A 15 -16.32 -22.24 -17.47
C ILE A 15 -15.01 -21.77 -18.10
N ASP A 16 -15.05 -20.78 -19.00
CA ASP A 16 -13.87 -20.28 -19.68
C ASP A 16 -12.79 -19.78 -18.69
N HIS A 17 -13.24 -19.19 -17.59
CA HIS A 17 -12.37 -18.59 -16.58
C HIS A 17 -12.13 -19.50 -15.36
N HIS A 18 -12.97 -20.53 -15.15
CA HIS A 18 -12.85 -21.48 -14.04
C HIS A 18 -13.35 -22.89 -14.42
N PRO A 19 -12.62 -23.62 -15.30
CA PRO A 19 -12.99 -24.96 -15.75
C PRO A 19 -13.29 -26.00 -14.65
N PRO A 20 -12.63 -25.97 -13.46
CA PRO A 20 -12.90 -26.95 -12.39
C PRO A 20 -14.36 -27.01 -11.92
N ILE A 21 -15.17 -25.98 -12.20
CA ILE A 21 -16.60 -25.97 -11.87
C ILE A 21 -17.39 -27.14 -12.50
N ILE A 22 -16.93 -27.67 -13.64
CA ILE A 22 -17.59 -28.78 -14.34
C ILE A 22 -17.56 -30.07 -13.49
N SER A 23 -16.55 -30.21 -12.64
CA SER A 23 -16.37 -31.42 -11.81
C SER A 23 -17.17 -31.38 -10.50
N VAL A 24 -17.82 -30.25 -10.18
CA VAL A 24 -18.55 -30.07 -8.92
C VAL A 24 -19.96 -30.65 -9.04
N SER A 25 -20.38 -31.43 -8.05
CA SER A 25 -21.74 -31.94 -8.00
C SER A 25 -22.75 -30.81 -7.76
N LEU A 26 -23.93 -30.87 -8.38
CA LEU A 26 -24.97 -29.85 -8.19
C LEU A 26 -25.39 -29.69 -6.71
N PRO A 27 -25.53 -30.76 -5.90
CA PRO A 27 -25.80 -30.63 -4.47
C PRO A 27 -24.71 -29.87 -3.70
N ASP A 28 -23.44 -30.14 -3.97
CA ASP A 28 -22.33 -29.46 -3.30
C ASP A 28 -22.29 -27.98 -3.68
N LEU A 29 -22.48 -27.69 -4.97
CA LEU A 29 -22.56 -26.33 -5.48
C LEU A 29 -23.68 -25.54 -4.79
N LYS A 30 -24.90 -26.10 -4.74
CA LYS A 30 -26.05 -25.47 -4.06
C LYS A 30 -25.74 -25.24 -2.58
N SER A 31 -25.20 -26.24 -1.90
CA SER A 31 -24.86 -26.13 -0.47
C SER A 31 -23.85 -25.01 -0.21
N THR A 32 -22.85 -24.84 -1.06
CA THR A 32 -21.87 -23.74 -0.96
C THR A 32 -22.51 -22.38 -1.22
N VAL A 33 -23.35 -22.25 -2.27
CA VAL A 33 -24.07 -21.01 -2.55
C VAL A 33 -25.01 -20.64 -1.38
N ASP A 34 -25.79 -21.60 -0.89
CA ASP A 34 -26.75 -21.41 0.19
C ASP A 34 -26.04 -21.03 1.49
N LEU A 35 -24.92 -21.67 1.83
CA LEU A 35 -24.11 -21.31 3.00
C LEU A 35 -23.67 -19.85 2.95
N ILE A 36 -23.07 -19.43 1.83
CA ILE A 36 -22.49 -18.08 1.72
C ILE A 36 -23.58 -17.02 1.71
N THR A 37 -24.64 -17.25 0.93
CA THR A 37 -25.74 -16.29 0.80
C THR A 37 -26.53 -16.15 2.10
N SER A 38 -26.81 -17.24 2.81
CA SER A 38 -27.49 -17.21 4.11
C SER A 38 -26.64 -16.57 5.21
N THR A 39 -25.37 -16.99 5.36
CA THR A 39 -24.47 -16.49 6.41
C THR A 39 -24.20 -15.00 6.29
N LEU A 40 -24.07 -14.49 5.05
CA LEU A 40 -23.72 -13.10 4.78
C LEU A 40 -24.91 -12.22 4.40
N SER A 41 -26.11 -12.80 4.24
CA SER A 41 -27.31 -12.12 3.74
C SER A 41 -27.01 -11.33 2.45
N LEU A 42 -26.45 -12.01 1.45
CA LEU A 42 -26.06 -11.40 0.17
C LEU A 42 -27.27 -11.25 -0.75
N THR A 43 -27.31 -10.13 -1.47
CA THR A 43 -28.13 -10.00 -2.67
C THR A 43 -27.51 -10.80 -3.83
N SER A 44 -28.31 -11.13 -4.85
CA SER A 44 -27.80 -11.80 -6.06
C SER A 44 -26.71 -10.99 -6.77
N VAL A 45 -26.80 -9.67 -6.76
CA VAL A 45 -25.80 -8.76 -7.33
C VAL A 45 -24.47 -8.84 -6.58
N GLU A 46 -24.51 -8.83 -5.25
CA GLU A 46 -23.31 -8.95 -4.42
C GLU A 46 -22.65 -10.31 -4.57
N PHE A 47 -23.46 -11.38 -4.55
CA PHE A 47 -22.97 -12.74 -4.76
C PHE A 47 -22.27 -12.89 -6.11
N ARG A 48 -22.91 -12.43 -7.20
CA ARG A 48 -22.30 -12.42 -8.54
C ARG A 48 -20.97 -11.67 -8.57
N ARG A 49 -20.92 -10.50 -7.94
CA ARG A 49 -19.66 -9.72 -7.85
C ARG A 49 -18.56 -10.49 -7.12
N ILE A 50 -18.90 -11.18 -6.02
CA ILE A 50 -17.95 -12.03 -5.27
C ILE A 50 -17.41 -13.14 -6.17
N ILE A 51 -18.29 -13.89 -6.85
CA ILE A 51 -17.88 -15.00 -7.71
C ILE A 51 -17.03 -14.52 -8.90
N ASN A 52 -17.39 -13.40 -9.54
CA ASN A 52 -16.58 -12.85 -10.64
C ASN A 52 -15.16 -12.45 -10.18
N MET A 53 -14.98 -12.11 -8.90
CA MET A 53 -13.66 -11.81 -8.33
C MET A 53 -12.89 -13.07 -7.88
N CYS A 54 -13.60 -14.16 -7.55
CA CYS A 54 -13.02 -15.37 -6.99
C CYS A 54 -13.93 -16.58 -7.28
N PRO A 55 -13.90 -17.13 -8.50
CA PRO A 55 -14.76 -18.24 -8.88
C PRO A 55 -14.44 -19.55 -8.16
N GLU A 56 -13.22 -19.67 -7.58
CA GLU A 56 -12.78 -20.84 -6.80
C GLU A 56 -13.66 -21.12 -5.56
N ILE A 57 -14.43 -20.12 -5.13
CA ILE A 57 -15.45 -20.26 -4.10
C ILE A 57 -16.47 -21.34 -4.48
N LEU A 58 -16.90 -21.42 -5.74
CA LEU A 58 -17.92 -22.38 -6.19
C LEU A 58 -17.44 -23.83 -6.20
N THR A 59 -16.13 -24.03 -6.21
CA THR A 59 -15.48 -25.34 -6.12
C THR A 59 -15.03 -25.69 -4.70
N SER A 60 -15.25 -24.79 -3.74
CA SER A 60 -14.89 -25.01 -2.35
C SER A 60 -16.01 -25.75 -1.61
N ARG A 61 -15.64 -26.65 -0.69
CA ARG A 61 -16.61 -27.40 0.11
C ARG A 61 -17.05 -26.56 1.30
N VAL A 62 -18.30 -26.74 1.72
CA VAL A 62 -18.85 -26.14 2.94
C VAL A 62 -17.95 -26.40 4.17
N THR A 63 -17.40 -27.62 4.28
CA THR A 63 -16.49 -28.02 5.37
C THR A 63 -15.21 -27.21 5.43
N ASP A 64 -14.77 -26.65 4.30
CA ASP A 64 -13.56 -25.83 4.21
C ASP A 64 -13.88 -24.35 4.48
N ILE A 65 -15.08 -23.90 4.12
CA ILE A 65 -15.53 -22.51 4.28
C ILE A 65 -15.96 -22.18 5.71
N VAL A 66 -16.70 -23.08 6.38
CA VAL A 66 -17.21 -22.85 7.74
C VAL A 66 -16.10 -22.49 8.76
N PRO A 67 -14.94 -23.17 8.77
CA PRO A 67 -13.81 -22.79 9.62
C PRO A 67 -13.30 -21.36 9.36
N ILE A 68 -13.41 -20.85 8.13
CA ILE A 68 -12.96 -19.50 7.77
C ILE A 68 -13.85 -18.45 8.44
N PHE A 69 -15.18 -18.63 8.41
CA PHE A 69 -16.08 -17.73 9.14
C PHE A 69 -15.82 -17.76 10.64
N THR A 70 -15.62 -18.95 11.20
CA THR A 70 -15.28 -19.11 12.62
C THR A 70 -13.98 -18.40 12.97
N PHE A 71 -12.93 -18.58 12.16
CA PHE A 71 -11.65 -17.90 12.31
C PHE A 71 -11.81 -16.37 12.24
N LEU A 72 -12.54 -15.85 11.24
CA LEU A 72 -12.73 -14.41 11.08
C LEU A 72 -13.44 -13.79 12.28
N LEU A 73 -14.50 -14.44 12.78
CA LEU A 73 -15.29 -13.93 13.91
C LEU A 73 -14.58 -14.08 15.26
N ARG A 74 -13.92 -15.23 15.50
CA ARG A 74 -13.39 -15.59 16.82
C ARG A 74 -11.91 -15.25 16.99
N GLU A 75 -11.08 -15.52 15.99
CA GLU A 75 -9.62 -15.35 16.07
C GLU A 75 -9.20 -13.98 15.54
N ALA A 76 -9.65 -13.60 14.35
CA ALA A 76 -9.35 -12.30 13.75
C ALA A 76 -10.20 -11.16 14.34
N ARG A 77 -11.20 -11.47 15.16
CA ARG A 77 -12.09 -10.52 15.87
C ARG A 77 -12.86 -9.57 14.94
N VAL A 78 -13.31 -10.06 13.80
CA VAL A 78 -14.23 -9.32 12.92
C VAL A 78 -15.62 -9.33 13.55
N ASN A 79 -16.26 -8.16 13.66
CA ASN A 79 -17.65 -8.10 14.12
C ASN A 79 -18.57 -8.79 13.12
N GLY A 80 -19.61 -9.49 13.60
CA GLY A 80 -20.58 -10.16 12.73
C GLY A 80 -21.20 -9.22 11.69
N SER A 81 -21.55 -8.00 12.09
CA SER A 81 -22.08 -6.95 11.20
C SER A 81 -21.12 -6.52 10.10
N ASP A 82 -19.81 -6.72 10.30
CA ASP A 82 -18.76 -6.31 9.34
C ASP A 82 -18.36 -7.44 8.40
N LEU A 83 -18.76 -8.69 8.69
CA LEU A 83 -18.33 -9.88 7.96
C LEU A 83 -18.67 -9.78 6.46
N LYS A 84 -19.91 -9.40 6.13
CA LYS A 84 -20.36 -9.16 4.76
C LYS A 84 -19.43 -8.18 4.01
N ARG A 85 -19.11 -7.05 4.65
CA ARG A 85 -18.24 -6.02 4.09
C ARG A 85 -16.80 -6.51 3.90
N VAL A 86 -16.28 -7.28 4.84
CA VAL A 86 -14.93 -7.88 4.76
C VAL A 86 -14.83 -8.84 3.58
N ILE A 87 -15.79 -9.77 3.44
CA ILE A 87 -15.81 -10.74 2.34
C ILE A 87 -16.02 -10.03 1.00
N ASN A 88 -16.94 -9.06 0.90
CA ASN A 88 -17.15 -8.28 -0.33
C ASN A 88 -15.86 -7.57 -0.79
N ARG A 89 -15.00 -7.12 0.13
CA ARG A 89 -13.72 -6.48 -0.21
C ARG A 89 -12.62 -7.48 -0.55
N ARG A 90 -12.67 -8.69 0.02
CA ARG A 90 -11.65 -9.71 -0.19
C ARG A 90 -12.23 -11.12 -0.24
N PRO A 91 -12.92 -11.51 -1.33
CA PRO A 91 -13.55 -12.82 -1.44
C PRO A 91 -12.58 -14.00 -1.31
N ARG A 92 -11.33 -13.79 -1.73
CA ARG A 92 -10.24 -14.78 -1.61
C ARG A 92 -10.02 -15.29 -0.19
N LEU A 93 -10.49 -14.59 0.85
CA LEU A 93 -10.50 -15.11 2.22
C LEU A 93 -11.23 -16.45 2.32
N LEU A 94 -12.34 -16.64 1.59
CA LEU A 94 -13.19 -17.84 1.62
C LEU A 94 -12.55 -19.09 1.00
N VAL A 95 -11.41 -18.94 0.31
CA VAL A 95 -10.69 -20.04 -0.33
C VAL A 95 -9.29 -20.24 0.27
N CYS A 96 -8.96 -19.50 1.33
CA CYS A 96 -7.69 -19.66 2.03
C CYS A 96 -7.79 -20.73 3.12
N SER A 97 -6.81 -21.63 3.18
CA SER A 97 -6.67 -22.55 4.32
C SER A 97 -6.49 -21.76 5.62
N VAL A 98 -7.31 -22.09 6.63
CA VAL A 98 -7.16 -21.51 7.97
C VAL A 98 -5.80 -21.87 8.56
N GLN A 99 -5.39 -23.14 8.46
CA GLN A 99 -4.16 -23.66 9.06
C GLN A 99 -2.90 -23.18 8.34
N LEU A 100 -2.90 -23.19 7.01
CA LEU A 100 -1.69 -22.94 6.20
C LEU A 100 -1.55 -21.48 5.75
N ARG A 101 -2.60 -20.66 5.85
CA ARG A 101 -2.58 -19.27 5.39
C ARG A 101 -3.09 -18.31 6.45
N LEU A 102 -4.34 -18.42 6.88
CA LEU A 102 -4.96 -17.36 7.67
C LEU A 102 -4.35 -17.23 9.08
N ARG A 103 -4.14 -18.35 9.79
CA ARG A 103 -3.52 -18.36 11.14
C ARG A 103 -2.04 -17.94 11.12
N PRO A 104 -1.18 -18.51 10.25
CA PRO A 104 0.21 -18.05 10.14
C PRO A 104 0.29 -16.54 9.88
N THR A 105 -0.55 -16.02 8.98
CA THR A 105 -0.58 -14.58 8.70
C THR A 105 -1.09 -13.76 9.87
N LEU A 106 -2.11 -14.23 10.60
CA LEU A 106 -2.58 -13.58 11.84
C LEU A 106 -1.44 -13.46 12.87
N TYR A 107 -0.74 -14.56 13.14
CA TYR A 107 0.37 -14.57 14.10
C TYR A 107 1.54 -13.71 13.65
N PHE A 108 1.87 -13.74 12.36
CA PHE A 108 2.89 -12.87 11.80
C PHE A 108 2.54 -11.39 12.03
N LEU A 109 1.32 -10.97 11.68
CA LEU A 109 0.87 -9.58 11.86
C LEU A 109 0.92 -9.16 13.33
N GLN A 110 0.49 -10.03 14.24
CA GLN A 110 0.57 -9.78 15.68
C GLN A 110 2.02 -9.68 16.16
N SER A 111 2.92 -10.54 15.67
CA SER A 111 4.35 -10.55 16.05
C SER A 111 5.08 -9.27 15.66
N ILE A 112 4.66 -8.61 14.57
CA ILE A 112 5.21 -7.32 14.13
C ILE A 112 4.46 -6.12 14.74
N GLY A 113 3.55 -6.37 15.68
CA GLY A 113 2.84 -5.35 16.46
C GLY A 113 1.56 -4.80 15.79
N ILE A 114 0.99 -5.48 14.80
CA ILE A 114 -0.34 -5.17 14.24
C ILE A 114 -1.37 -6.04 14.99
N SER A 115 -1.85 -5.54 16.14
CA SER A 115 -2.81 -6.27 17.00
C SER A 115 -4.24 -6.23 16.46
N GLU A 116 -4.66 -5.09 15.90
CA GLU A 116 -6.02 -4.86 15.40
C GLU A 116 -6.23 -5.44 13.99
N VAL A 117 -6.01 -6.75 13.84
CA VAL A 117 -6.03 -7.44 12.54
C VAL A 117 -7.40 -7.38 11.85
N HIS A 118 -8.49 -7.22 12.61
CA HIS A 118 -9.83 -6.96 12.07
C HIS A 118 -9.88 -5.72 11.14
N ARG A 119 -8.97 -4.75 11.31
CA ARG A 119 -8.84 -3.55 10.43
C ARG A 119 -8.01 -3.81 9.17
N HIS A 120 -7.29 -4.92 9.14
CA HIS A 120 -6.32 -5.28 8.11
C HIS A 120 -6.57 -6.69 7.54
N THR A 121 -7.82 -7.17 7.56
CA THR A 121 -8.20 -8.52 7.13
C THR A 121 -7.81 -8.86 5.69
N TYR A 122 -7.65 -7.84 4.83
CA TYR A 122 -7.14 -8.03 3.46
C TYR A 122 -5.75 -8.68 3.42
N LEU A 123 -4.94 -8.48 4.47
CA LEU A 123 -3.62 -9.09 4.61
C LEU A 123 -3.68 -10.58 4.92
N LEU A 124 -4.72 -11.08 5.59
CA LEU A 124 -4.83 -12.49 6.02
C LEU A 124 -4.73 -13.49 4.86
N SER A 125 -5.18 -13.09 3.67
CA SER A 125 -5.06 -13.91 2.44
C SER A 125 -3.64 -13.94 1.83
N CYS A 126 -2.72 -13.11 2.31
CA CYS A 126 -1.36 -12.99 1.77
C CYS A 126 -0.45 -14.09 2.32
N SER A 127 0.49 -14.57 1.50
CA SER A 127 1.58 -15.45 1.94
C SER A 127 2.56 -14.66 2.81
N VAL A 128 2.91 -15.18 3.98
CA VAL A 128 3.88 -14.52 4.85
C VAL A 128 5.25 -14.54 4.19
N GLU A 129 5.64 -15.71 3.70
CA GLU A 129 6.94 -16.04 3.14
C GLU A 129 7.14 -15.40 1.76
N ASP A 130 6.14 -15.48 0.88
CA ASP A 130 6.31 -15.01 -0.50
C ASP A 130 5.93 -13.53 -0.68
N LYS A 131 5.18 -12.95 0.26
CA LYS A 131 4.64 -11.60 0.11
C LYS A 131 5.02 -10.66 1.25
N LEU A 132 4.78 -11.02 2.51
CA LEU A 132 4.92 -10.05 3.60
C LEU A 132 6.40 -9.86 3.99
N ILE A 133 7.13 -10.94 4.23
CA ILE A 133 8.55 -10.91 4.61
C ILE A 133 9.43 -10.23 3.56
N PRO A 134 9.33 -10.54 2.24
CA PRO A 134 10.19 -9.92 1.23
C PRO A 134 10.06 -8.40 1.15
N ARG A 135 8.92 -7.85 1.58
CA ARG A 135 8.71 -6.40 1.62
C ARG A 135 9.40 -5.74 2.79
N ILE A 136 9.48 -6.42 3.94
CA ILE A 136 10.26 -5.94 5.08
C ILE A 136 11.75 -6.06 4.76
N GLU A 137 12.18 -7.20 4.19
CA GLU A 137 13.57 -7.45 3.80
C GLU A 137 14.05 -6.44 2.75
N TYR A 138 13.18 -6.01 1.84
CA TYR A 138 13.52 -4.94 0.92
C TYR A 138 13.86 -3.63 1.66
N PHE A 139 13.11 -3.27 2.70
CA PHE A 139 13.41 -2.08 3.50
C PHE A 139 14.75 -2.23 4.24
N GLU A 140 15.10 -3.44 4.67
CA GLU A 140 16.42 -3.72 5.22
C GLU A 140 17.53 -3.57 4.18
N LYS A 141 17.31 -4.08 2.96
CA LYS A 141 18.25 -3.97 1.83
C LYS A 141 18.57 -2.51 1.48
N ILE A 142 17.60 -1.59 1.58
CA ILE A 142 17.79 -0.17 1.28
C ILE A 142 18.32 0.65 2.46
N GLY A 143 18.71 0.00 3.57
CA GLY A 143 19.46 0.63 4.67
C GLY A 143 18.69 0.84 5.97
N PHE A 144 17.43 0.38 6.10
CA PHE A 144 16.73 0.40 7.39
C PHE A 144 17.16 -0.77 8.28
N SER A 145 17.22 -0.55 9.60
CA SER A 145 17.29 -1.69 10.52
C SER A 145 15.98 -2.49 10.48
N ARG A 146 16.02 -3.80 10.79
CA ARG A 146 14.80 -4.64 10.93
C ARG A 146 13.73 -3.97 11.80
N ARG A 147 14.15 -3.40 12.94
CA ARG A 147 13.27 -2.71 13.89
C ARG A 147 12.58 -1.51 13.24
N ASP A 148 13.31 -0.72 12.45
CA ASP A 148 12.76 0.45 11.78
C ASP A 148 11.82 0.05 10.64
N ALA A 149 12.21 -0.91 9.82
CA ALA A 149 11.35 -1.46 8.78
C ALA A 149 10.03 -1.98 9.39
N VAL A 150 10.10 -2.85 10.40
CA VAL A 150 8.91 -3.34 11.11
C VAL A 150 8.06 -2.18 11.67
N THR A 151 8.69 -1.16 12.25
CA THR A 151 7.99 0.02 12.77
C THR A 151 7.24 0.77 11.66
N MET A 152 7.83 0.90 10.47
CA MET A 152 7.18 1.54 9.32
C MET A 152 5.98 0.73 8.83
N PHE A 153 6.12 -0.59 8.67
CA PHE A 153 5.03 -1.48 8.25
C PHE A 153 3.90 -1.54 9.30
N ARG A 154 4.23 -1.47 10.59
CA ARG A 154 3.24 -1.38 11.67
C ARG A 154 2.47 -0.06 11.62
N ARG A 155 3.14 1.07 11.40
CA ARG A 155 2.50 2.41 11.29
C ARG A 155 1.69 2.58 10.01
N PHE A 156 2.08 1.89 8.93
CA PHE A 156 1.42 1.96 7.64
C PHE A 156 1.35 0.58 6.95
N PRO A 157 0.43 -0.31 7.38
CA PRO A 157 0.33 -1.69 6.85
C PRO A 157 0.04 -1.77 5.36
N GLN A 158 -0.44 -0.68 4.74
CA GLN A 158 -0.63 -0.57 3.30
C GLN A 158 0.66 -0.80 2.50
N LEU A 159 1.84 -0.63 3.12
CA LEU A 159 3.12 -1.00 2.51
C LEU A 159 3.12 -2.44 2.00
N PHE A 160 2.44 -3.38 2.68
CA PHE A 160 2.35 -4.77 2.23
C PHE A 160 1.62 -4.97 0.88
N ASN A 161 0.92 -3.95 0.38
CA ASN A 161 0.21 -4.01 -0.89
C ASN A 161 1.03 -3.54 -2.09
N TYR A 162 2.10 -2.78 -1.87
CA TYR A 162 2.92 -2.28 -2.97
C TYR A 162 3.89 -3.36 -3.48
N SER A 163 4.23 -3.27 -4.76
CA SER A 163 5.22 -4.13 -5.39
C SER A 163 6.62 -3.65 -5.04
N VAL A 164 7.55 -4.57 -4.74
CA VAL A 164 8.95 -4.21 -4.52
C VAL A 164 9.52 -3.55 -5.78
N LYS A 165 9.46 -4.27 -6.92
CA LYS A 165 10.05 -3.78 -8.19
C LYS A 165 9.32 -2.60 -8.80
N GLN A 166 7.98 -2.68 -8.89
CA GLN A 166 7.19 -1.69 -9.64
C GLN A 166 6.79 -0.47 -8.80
N ASN A 167 7.14 -0.42 -7.51
CA ASN A 167 6.78 0.70 -6.66
C ASN A 167 7.91 1.11 -5.73
N PHE A 168 8.40 0.21 -4.89
CA PHE A 168 9.42 0.59 -3.90
C PHE A 168 10.73 0.97 -4.56
N GLU A 169 11.28 0.15 -5.45
CA GLU A 169 12.54 0.43 -6.16
C GLU A 169 12.47 1.75 -6.94
N LEU A 170 11.50 1.91 -7.82
CA LEU A 170 11.36 3.11 -8.64
C LEU A 170 11.24 4.40 -7.82
N LYS A 171 10.48 4.36 -6.72
CA LYS A 171 10.28 5.55 -5.87
C LYS A 171 11.47 5.78 -4.95
N PHE A 172 12.11 4.72 -4.48
CA PHE A 172 13.32 4.83 -3.68
C PHE A 172 14.48 5.43 -4.49
N ASP A 173 14.68 4.95 -5.71
CA ASP A 173 15.71 5.46 -6.61
C ASP A 173 15.50 6.94 -6.89
N TYR A 174 14.25 7.34 -7.22
CA TYR A 174 13.92 8.76 -7.39
C TYR A 174 14.16 9.57 -6.10
N PHE A 175 13.80 9.03 -4.94
CA PHE A 175 13.95 9.70 -3.66
C PHE A 175 15.42 9.98 -3.30
N VAL A 176 16.31 9.02 -3.52
CA VAL A 176 17.72 9.17 -3.14
C VAL A 176 18.53 9.84 -4.24
N VAL A 177 18.33 9.46 -5.50
CA VAL A 177 19.16 9.94 -6.62
C VAL A 177 18.71 11.31 -7.11
N GLU A 178 17.41 11.47 -7.35
CA GLU A 178 16.87 12.69 -7.98
C GLU A 178 16.49 13.75 -6.95
N MET A 179 15.88 13.35 -5.83
CA MET A 179 15.50 14.28 -4.76
C MET A 179 16.64 14.52 -3.75
N GLY A 180 17.67 13.67 -3.72
CA GLY A 180 18.81 13.81 -2.80
C GLY A 180 18.46 13.74 -1.32
N ARG A 181 17.40 12.99 -0.94
CA ARG A 181 16.83 13.04 0.42
C ARG A 181 17.35 11.97 1.37
N ASP A 182 17.22 12.26 2.67
CA ASP A 182 17.67 11.37 3.75
C ASP A 182 16.63 10.28 4.07
N LEU A 183 17.10 9.06 4.33
CA LEU A 183 16.27 7.90 4.67
C LEU A 183 15.39 8.12 5.90
N LYS A 184 15.81 8.99 6.83
CA LYS A 184 15.03 9.37 8.01
C LYS A 184 13.66 9.93 7.62
N GLU A 185 13.56 10.70 6.53
CA GLU A 185 12.27 11.24 6.07
C GLU A 185 11.31 10.12 5.65
N LEU A 186 11.80 9.05 4.99
CA LEU A 186 10.97 7.90 4.64
C LEU A 186 10.49 7.16 5.88
N LYS A 187 11.35 7.01 6.91
CA LYS A 187 10.97 6.41 8.20
C LYS A 187 9.87 7.21 8.91
N GLU A 188 9.98 8.53 8.88
CA GLU A 188 8.99 9.43 9.47
C GLU A 188 7.68 9.43 8.66
N PHE A 189 7.79 9.32 7.34
CA PHE A 189 6.69 9.40 6.37
C PHE A 189 6.65 8.22 5.37
N PRO A 190 6.34 6.98 5.83
CA PRO A 190 6.26 5.80 4.96
C PRO A 190 5.17 5.91 3.88
N GLN A 191 4.20 6.83 4.04
CA GLN A 191 3.17 7.11 3.05
C GLN A 191 3.73 7.64 1.73
N TYR A 192 5.00 8.06 1.67
CA TYR A 192 5.69 8.39 0.42
C TYR A 192 5.41 7.36 -0.69
N PHE A 193 5.52 6.06 -0.38
CA PHE A 193 5.31 4.97 -1.33
C PHE A 193 3.85 4.82 -1.80
N SER A 194 2.90 5.51 -1.18
CA SER A 194 1.50 5.51 -1.60
C SER A 194 1.18 6.54 -2.70
N PHE A 195 1.99 7.59 -2.87
CA PHE A 195 1.74 8.62 -3.87
C PHE A 195 2.23 8.20 -5.26
N SER A 196 1.54 8.63 -6.31
CA SER A 196 1.97 8.36 -7.69
C SER A 196 3.34 8.99 -7.96
N LEU A 197 4.27 8.22 -8.51
CA LEU A 197 5.59 8.74 -8.87
C LEU A 197 5.46 9.80 -9.96
N GLU A 198 4.77 9.45 -11.06
CA GLU A 198 4.63 10.30 -12.24
C GLU A 198 3.65 11.46 -12.04
N ASN A 199 2.54 11.23 -11.33
CA ASN A 199 1.45 12.22 -11.26
C ASN A 199 1.48 13.09 -10.00
N ARG A 200 2.36 12.81 -9.03
CA ARG A 200 2.36 13.51 -7.74
C ARG A 200 3.75 13.84 -7.23
N ILE A 201 4.65 12.85 -7.17
CA ILE A 201 5.99 13.04 -6.60
C ILE A 201 6.86 13.88 -7.55
N LYS A 202 7.04 13.44 -8.79
CA LYS A 202 7.88 14.12 -9.79
C LYS A 202 7.43 15.56 -10.09
N PRO A 203 6.15 15.83 -10.43
CA PRO A 203 5.75 17.19 -10.82
C PRO A 203 5.94 18.18 -9.67
N ARG A 204 5.59 17.79 -8.44
CA ARG A 204 5.72 18.66 -7.28
C ARG A 204 7.17 18.88 -6.88
N HIS A 205 8.01 17.84 -6.97
CA HIS A 205 9.45 17.98 -6.76
C HIS A 205 10.06 18.96 -7.78
N GLN A 206 9.74 18.82 -9.07
CA GLN A 206 10.22 19.72 -10.12
C GLN A 206 9.78 21.17 -9.88
N CYS A 207 8.52 21.41 -9.53
CA CYS A 207 8.05 22.75 -9.17
C CYS A 207 8.83 23.33 -7.97
N CYS A 208 9.20 22.52 -6.98
CA CYS A 208 10.02 22.97 -5.86
C CYS A 208 11.45 23.33 -6.31
N VAL A 209 12.07 22.51 -7.17
CA VAL A 209 13.40 22.77 -7.73
C VAL A 209 13.44 24.06 -8.55
N GLU A 210 12.46 24.28 -9.44
CA GLU A 210 12.33 25.50 -10.24
C GLU A 210 12.20 26.78 -9.40
N LYS A 211 11.68 26.65 -8.18
CA LYS A 211 11.49 27.78 -7.25
C LYS A 211 12.56 27.86 -6.18
N GLY A 212 13.55 26.97 -6.18
CA GLY A 212 14.62 26.99 -5.18
C GLY A 212 14.16 26.62 -3.76
N VAL A 213 13.06 25.87 -3.62
CA VAL A 213 12.49 25.50 -2.30
C VAL A 213 12.55 23.99 -2.05
N CYS A 214 12.59 23.59 -0.79
CA CYS A 214 12.50 22.18 -0.40
C CYS A 214 11.49 22.00 0.73
N PHE A 215 10.38 21.30 0.47
CA PHE A 215 9.35 21.05 1.48
C PHE A 215 9.51 19.69 2.16
N PRO A 216 9.14 19.55 3.45
CA PRO A 216 8.98 18.23 4.07
C PRO A 216 8.00 17.36 3.28
N LEU A 217 8.24 16.04 3.20
CA LEU A 217 7.41 15.12 2.42
C LEU A 217 5.89 15.22 2.71
N PRO A 218 5.43 15.38 3.97
CA PRO A 218 4.01 15.56 4.24
C PRO A 218 3.44 16.81 3.55
N VAL A 219 4.16 17.93 3.57
CA VAL A 219 3.73 19.19 2.94
C VAL A 219 3.77 19.04 1.42
N LEU A 220 4.83 18.43 0.90
CA LEU A 220 5.00 18.18 -0.53
C LEU A 220 3.88 17.28 -1.09
N LEU A 221 3.46 16.24 -0.36
CA LEU A 221 2.65 15.16 -0.96
C LEU A 221 1.19 15.10 -0.47
N LYS A 222 0.89 15.47 0.79
CA LYS A 222 -0.48 15.37 1.35
C LYS A 222 -1.37 16.58 1.05
N THR A 223 -0.78 17.76 0.82
CA THR A 223 -1.54 19.00 0.59
C THR A 223 -2.37 18.93 -0.69
N SER A 224 -3.50 19.64 -0.76
CA SER A 224 -4.22 19.79 -2.03
C SER A 224 -3.36 20.48 -3.09
N GLU A 225 -3.78 20.47 -4.36
CA GLU A 225 -3.08 21.23 -5.41
C GLU A 225 -3.08 22.73 -5.12
N GLU A 226 -4.21 23.26 -4.65
CA GLU A 226 -4.35 24.67 -4.24
C GLU A 226 -3.38 25.01 -3.10
N GLN A 227 -3.43 24.27 -1.99
CA GLN A 227 -2.55 24.50 -0.84
C GLN A 227 -1.06 24.35 -1.19
N PHE A 228 -0.73 23.45 -2.11
CA PHE A 228 0.65 23.30 -2.58
C PHE A 228 1.11 24.53 -3.36
N ARG A 229 0.29 25.04 -4.28
CA ARG A 229 0.59 26.24 -5.06
C ARG A 229 0.70 27.48 -4.18
N ASP A 230 -0.24 27.68 -3.26
CA ASP A 230 -0.23 28.83 -2.34
C ASP A 230 1.06 28.88 -1.52
N ARG A 231 1.50 27.71 -1.00
CA ARG A 231 2.76 27.59 -0.27
C ARG A 231 3.96 27.89 -1.17
N LEU A 232 3.99 27.32 -2.37
CA LEU A 232 5.07 27.53 -3.33
C LEU A 232 5.23 29.02 -3.70
N GLU A 233 4.10 29.73 -3.88
CA GLU A 233 4.11 31.17 -4.17
C GLU A 233 4.52 32.02 -2.96
N SER A 234 4.06 31.65 -1.75
CA SER A 234 4.41 32.37 -0.53
C SER A 234 5.92 32.36 -0.23
N GLU A 235 6.58 31.21 -0.45
CA GLU A 235 8.03 31.06 -0.24
C GLU A 235 8.85 31.81 -1.30
N LYS A 236 8.38 31.84 -2.55
CA LYS A 236 9.01 32.63 -3.62
C LYS A 236 9.09 34.12 -3.25
N ARG A 237 8.03 34.67 -2.64
CA ARG A 237 7.98 36.08 -2.22
C ARG A 237 8.99 36.37 -1.10
N GLN A 238 9.24 35.40 -0.22
CA GLN A 238 10.25 35.54 0.83
C GLN A 238 11.68 35.45 0.26
N LEU A 239 11.93 34.55 -0.68
CA LEU A 239 13.25 34.40 -1.32
C LEU A 239 13.63 35.61 -2.19
N GLY A 240 12.66 36.25 -2.86
CA GLY A 240 12.88 37.46 -3.65
C GLY A 240 13.25 38.72 -2.82
N SER A 241 13.21 38.63 -1.49
CA SER A 241 13.57 39.73 -0.58
C SER A 241 14.95 39.58 0.06
N GLU A 242 15.61 38.43 -0.08
CA GLU A 242 16.96 38.18 0.41
C GLU A 242 17.85 37.70 -0.74
N ASN A 243 18.85 38.51 -1.13
CA ASN A 243 19.85 38.14 -2.14
C ASN A 243 20.68 36.94 -1.66
N LEU A 244 20.21 35.73 -1.97
CA LEU A 244 20.95 34.49 -1.80
C LEU A 244 21.74 34.21 -3.08
N GLY A 245 23.07 34.12 -2.95
CA GLY A 245 23.96 33.80 -4.07
C GLY A 245 23.66 32.43 -4.69
N PRO A 246 24.14 32.16 -5.91
CA PRO A 246 23.91 30.89 -6.59
C PRO A 246 24.38 29.71 -5.73
N GLY A 247 23.48 28.74 -5.49
CA GLY A 247 23.75 27.52 -4.72
C GLY A 247 23.23 27.49 -3.29
N ALA A 248 22.56 28.54 -2.80
CA ALA A 248 22.02 28.60 -1.44
C ALA A 248 20.52 28.24 -1.36
N TRP A 249 20.18 27.30 -0.47
CA TRP A 249 18.82 26.82 -0.24
C TRP A 249 18.38 27.11 1.20
N LYS A 250 17.15 27.60 1.41
CA LYS A 250 16.56 27.79 2.75
C LYS A 250 15.85 26.52 3.22
N PHE A 251 16.18 26.08 4.43
CA PHE A 251 15.46 25.03 5.17
C PHE A 251 14.61 25.68 6.27
N GLY A 252 13.35 25.97 5.96
CA GLY A 252 12.47 26.71 6.87
C GLY A 252 13.02 28.08 7.27
N SER A 253 12.68 28.57 8.46
CA SER A 253 13.07 29.89 8.96
C SER A 253 14.52 29.99 9.48
N THR A 254 15.28 28.90 9.55
CA THR A 254 16.44 28.84 10.48
C THR A 254 17.73 28.22 9.91
N LEU A 255 17.75 27.66 8.69
CA LEU A 255 18.99 27.11 8.10
C LEU A 255 19.21 27.53 6.64
N LYS A 256 20.45 27.93 6.32
CA LYS A 256 20.97 28.15 4.97
C LYS A 256 21.97 27.04 4.62
N ILE A 257 21.73 26.30 3.53
CA ILE A 257 22.65 25.26 3.04
C ILE A 257 23.21 25.70 1.69
N TYR A 258 24.53 25.64 1.52
CA TYR A 258 25.20 25.86 0.23
C TYR A 258 25.51 24.51 -0.43
N LEU A 259 25.10 24.33 -1.68
CA LEU A 259 25.47 23.19 -2.51
C LEU A 259 26.64 23.56 -3.43
N ASN A 260 27.72 22.79 -3.38
CA ASN A 260 28.73 22.79 -4.43
C ASN A 260 28.29 21.83 -5.54
N TYR A 261 28.17 22.34 -6.75
CA TYR A 261 27.97 21.55 -7.96
C TYR A 261 29.34 21.24 -8.59
N TYR A 262 29.55 20.01 -9.05
CA TYR A 262 30.60 19.66 -10.01
C TYR A 262 29.95 19.06 -11.24
N ASP A 263 30.43 19.45 -12.43
CA ASP A 263 29.99 18.89 -13.70
C ASP A 263 30.51 17.46 -13.86
N GLN A 264 29.59 16.49 -14.02
CA GLN A 264 29.93 15.22 -14.65
C GLN A 264 29.99 15.38 -16.18
N PRO A 265 30.74 14.54 -16.91
CA PRO A 265 30.86 14.61 -18.37
C PRO A 265 29.55 14.47 -19.15
N CYS A 266 28.43 14.20 -18.46
CA CYS A 266 27.11 13.97 -19.02
C CYS A 266 26.12 15.12 -18.79
N GLY A 267 26.54 16.24 -18.17
CA GLY A 267 25.77 17.49 -18.14
C GLY A 267 24.49 17.50 -17.30
N LEU A 268 24.30 16.55 -16.38
CA LEU A 268 23.19 16.54 -15.43
C LEU A 268 23.69 16.86 -14.01
N PRO A 269 23.12 17.84 -13.29
CA PRO A 269 23.55 18.16 -11.93
C PRO A 269 23.03 17.12 -10.94
N VAL A 270 23.95 16.42 -10.27
CA VAL A 270 23.65 15.46 -9.19
C VAL A 270 24.07 16.06 -7.85
N ILE A 271 23.15 16.14 -6.89
CA ILE A 271 23.43 16.63 -5.52
C ILE A 271 24.04 15.48 -4.72
N GLN A 272 25.33 15.55 -4.38
CA GLN A 272 26.01 14.41 -3.74
C GLN A 272 26.49 14.62 -2.30
N LYS A 273 26.62 15.85 -1.78
CA LYS A 273 26.95 16.09 -0.36
C LYS A 273 26.39 17.41 0.19
N PHE A 274 25.78 17.33 1.38
CA PHE A 274 25.43 18.48 2.20
C PHE A 274 26.66 18.95 2.97
N LYS A 275 26.97 20.25 2.93
CA LYS A 275 27.85 20.90 3.89
C LYS A 275 27.03 21.97 4.60
N ILE A 276 26.72 21.75 5.89
CA ILE A 276 26.13 22.80 6.73
C ILE A 276 27.26 23.78 7.01
N ILE A 277 27.10 25.04 6.58
CA ILE A 277 28.14 26.08 6.75
C ILE A 277 27.77 27.03 7.90
N GLU A 278 26.48 27.30 8.13
CA GLU A 278 26.02 28.15 9.24
C GLU A 278 24.74 27.61 9.88
N VAL A 279 24.79 27.48 11.21
CA VAL A 279 23.61 27.48 12.08
C VAL A 279 23.55 28.87 12.67
N ILE A 280 22.54 29.66 12.32
CA ILE A 280 22.30 30.96 12.98
C ILE A 280 21.32 30.65 14.12
N ASP A 281 21.85 30.48 15.33
CA ASP A 281 21.05 30.49 16.54
C ASP A 281 20.56 31.93 16.82
N SER A 282 19.39 32.01 17.46
CA SER A 282 18.57 33.21 17.66
C SER A 282 19.25 34.34 18.41
#